data_AF-A0A7X9GB34-F1
#
_entry.id   AF-A0A7X9GB34-F1
#
_cell.length_a   1.000
_cell.length_b   1.000
_cell.length_c   1.000
_cell.angle_alpha   90.00
_cell.angle_beta   90.00
_cell.angle_gamma   90.00
#
_symmetry.space_group_name_H-M   'P 1'
#
loop_
_entity.id
_entity.type
_entity.pdbx_description
1 polymer ?
#
loop_
_entity_poly.entity_id
_entity_poly.type
_entity_poly.pdbx_seq_one_letter_code
_entity_poly.pdbx_strand_id
1 'polypeptide(L)'
;MNIHQKNEKKLHDSCFEKGTLYHIVPGNKGRVLDGRRTPGFIEKYDDESAMFIWRITDFEDKGKCWEVPAEEILAYQFEKNSKKLTQSKMEEIESKCKLLSEKLVIYCSESEYKKTLKLIEEEKYKAKNWFINKSQFVSLGESQLDIKSNVGLQFLYNDLISYMDICGVLDLETKTANQYLLNPCSGEWIKGLRIVMAEMGLIDFNEKRPRTNDIFKGIGCKDKRRRYIISRLAFVQTFFELSGYKEVQLFRGMATEGILFEKARTLLSASFNPEVGKAFSNIDRNEQIAFSYLIKFTYPIKYLFMTFFETKVFNERYQEQEAVILYRDKLTF
;
A
#
# COMPACT_ATOMS: atom_id res chain seq x y z
N MET A 1 3.48 24.40 1.01
CA MET A 1 3.66 23.63 -0.24
C MET A 1 2.59 22.55 -0.25
N ASN A 2 1.79 22.38 -1.31
CA ASN A 2 0.77 21.32 -1.33
C ASN A 2 1.48 19.96 -1.44
N ILE A 3 1.14 19.02 -0.56
CA ILE A 3 1.73 17.67 -0.51
C ILE A 3 1.33 16.83 -1.73
N HIS A 4 0.17 17.13 -2.32
CA HIS A 4 -0.33 16.51 -3.55
C HIS A 4 -0.76 17.55 -4.59
N GLN A 5 -0.67 17.18 -5.85
CA GLN A 5 -1.24 17.93 -6.97
C GLN A 5 -2.77 18.00 -6.85
N LYS A 6 -3.33 19.17 -7.17
CA LYS A 6 -4.78 19.42 -7.21
C LYS A 6 -5.23 19.65 -8.64
N ASN A 7 -6.43 19.20 -8.99
CA ASN A 7 -7.01 19.46 -10.29
C ASN A 7 -7.88 20.71 -10.18
N GLU A 8 -7.36 21.83 -10.68
CA GLU A 8 -8.06 23.13 -10.64
C GLU A 8 -9.28 23.16 -11.56
N LYS A 9 -9.35 22.26 -12.55
CA LYS A 9 -10.46 22.10 -13.49
C LYS A 9 -11.45 21.01 -13.06
N LYS A 10 -11.45 20.65 -11.77
CA LYS A 10 -12.34 19.64 -11.20
C LYS A 10 -13.81 20.03 -11.41
N LEU A 11 -14.50 19.25 -12.23
CA LEU A 11 -15.93 19.40 -12.47
C LEU A 11 -16.74 19.00 -11.22
N HIS A 12 -17.94 19.56 -11.11
CA HIS A 12 -18.87 19.25 -10.01
C HIS A 12 -19.45 17.83 -10.15
N ASP A 13 -19.83 17.19 -9.03
CA ASP A 13 -20.41 15.84 -9.00
C ASP A 13 -21.69 15.70 -9.85
N SER A 14 -22.44 16.78 -10.00
CA SER A 14 -23.62 16.85 -10.87
C SER A 14 -23.32 16.67 -12.37
N CYS A 15 -22.05 16.75 -12.78
CA CYS A 15 -21.60 16.47 -14.15
C CYS A 15 -21.46 14.97 -14.44
N PHE A 16 -21.57 14.10 -13.43
CA PHE A 16 -21.33 12.67 -13.53
C PHE A 16 -22.55 11.86 -13.10
N GLU A 17 -22.58 10.58 -13.49
CA GLU A 17 -23.47 9.56 -12.93
C GLU A 17 -22.69 8.58 -12.05
N LYS A 18 -23.35 8.01 -11.04
CA LYS A 18 -22.71 7.03 -10.14
C LYS A 18 -22.36 5.77 -10.93
N GLY A 19 -21.16 5.24 -10.70
CA GLY A 19 -20.69 3.99 -11.30
C GLY A 19 -21.55 2.80 -10.90
N THR A 20 -21.75 1.92 -11.87
CA THR A 20 -22.47 0.64 -11.77
C THR A 20 -21.83 -0.32 -12.78
N LEU A 21 -22.15 -1.62 -12.71
CA LEU A 21 -21.57 -2.62 -13.62
C LEU A 21 -21.82 -2.29 -15.11
N TYR A 22 -22.92 -1.59 -15.46
CA TYR A 22 -23.16 -1.15 -16.84
C TYR A 22 -22.04 -0.28 -17.40
N HIS A 23 -21.31 0.44 -16.54
CA HIS A 23 -20.26 1.37 -16.94
C HIS A 23 -18.93 0.69 -17.23
N ILE A 24 -18.79 -0.63 -17.03
CA ILE A 24 -17.56 -1.38 -17.32
C ILE A 24 -17.43 -1.58 -18.84
N VAL A 25 -17.13 -0.49 -19.55
CA VAL A 25 -16.93 -0.46 -21.00
C VAL A 25 -15.62 0.26 -21.29
N PRO A 26 -14.69 -0.34 -22.07
CA PRO A 26 -13.47 0.33 -22.48
C PRO A 26 -13.70 1.71 -23.11
N GLY A 27 -12.93 2.68 -22.65
CA GLY A 27 -13.00 4.10 -23.05
C GLY A 27 -13.95 4.96 -22.23
N ASN A 28 -14.77 4.38 -21.34
CA ASN A 28 -15.61 5.18 -20.43
C ASN A 28 -14.73 6.01 -19.49
N LYS A 29 -14.96 7.32 -19.48
CA LYS A 29 -14.21 8.31 -18.68
C LYS A 29 -14.98 8.64 -17.42
N GLY A 30 -14.22 8.97 -16.38
CA GLY A 30 -14.79 9.27 -15.08
C GLY A 30 -13.73 9.62 -14.06
N ARG A 31 -14.08 9.34 -12.81
CA ARG A 31 -13.19 9.57 -11.67
C ARG A 31 -13.56 8.70 -10.48
N VAL A 32 -12.59 8.49 -9.62
CA VAL A 32 -12.75 7.81 -8.33
C VAL A 32 -13.46 8.75 -7.36
N LEU A 33 -14.24 8.22 -6.44
CA LEU A 33 -14.85 8.93 -5.31
C LEU A 33 -13.89 9.06 -4.13
N ASP A 34 -12.62 9.36 -4.39
CA ASP A 34 -11.63 9.70 -3.36
C ASP A 34 -11.61 11.22 -3.12
N GLY A 35 -10.85 11.69 -2.13
CA GLY A 35 -10.80 13.11 -1.76
C GLY A 35 -10.34 14.03 -2.91
N ARG A 36 -9.49 13.50 -3.80
CA ARG A 36 -8.95 14.23 -4.97
C ARG A 36 -9.88 14.18 -6.18
N ARG A 37 -10.82 13.23 -6.18
CA ARG A 37 -11.60 12.77 -7.33
C ARG A 37 -10.70 12.40 -8.51
N THR A 38 -9.82 11.42 -8.29
CA THR A 38 -8.80 10.96 -9.25
C THR A 38 -9.40 10.61 -10.62
N PRO A 39 -9.10 11.36 -11.69
CA PRO A 39 -9.70 11.16 -13.00
C PRO A 39 -9.00 10.06 -13.79
N GLY A 40 -9.75 9.45 -14.71
CA GLY A 40 -9.24 8.38 -15.55
C GLY A 40 -10.27 7.81 -16.50
N PHE A 41 -9.96 6.64 -17.06
CA PHE A 41 -10.88 5.87 -17.90
C PHE A 41 -10.67 4.37 -17.74
N ILE A 42 -11.69 3.60 -18.12
CA ILE A 42 -11.59 2.14 -18.19
C ILE A 42 -10.81 1.77 -19.44
N GLU A 43 -9.61 1.21 -19.29
CA GLU A 43 -8.78 0.77 -20.40
C GLU A 43 -9.24 -0.57 -20.97
N LYS A 44 -9.50 -1.53 -20.08
CA LYS A 44 -9.97 -2.87 -20.45
C LYS A 44 -10.70 -3.53 -19.28
N TYR A 45 -11.39 -4.62 -19.58
CA TYR A 45 -11.97 -5.55 -18.61
C TYR A 45 -11.33 -6.92 -18.81
N ASP A 46 -11.02 -7.61 -17.71
CA ASP A 46 -10.52 -8.97 -17.68
C ASP A 46 -11.62 -9.90 -17.17
N ASP A 47 -12.18 -10.70 -18.08
CA ASP A 47 -13.27 -11.64 -17.81
C ASP A 47 -12.87 -12.75 -16.82
N GLU A 48 -11.61 -13.18 -16.83
CA GLU A 48 -11.15 -14.30 -16.00
C GLU A 48 -11.18 -13.95 -14.52
N SER A 49 -10.66 -12.78 -14.18
CA SER A 49 -10.55 -12.27 -12.80
C SER A 49 -11.70 -11.35 -12.39
N ALA A 50 -12.57 -10.97 -13.32
CA ALA A 50 -13.59 -9.94 -13.15
C ALA A 50 -13.04 -8.64 -12.56
N MET A 51 -11.96 -8.15 -13.17
CA MET A 51 -11.33 -6.88 -12.84
C MET A 51 -11.36 -5.94 -14.03
N PHE A 52 -11.59 -4.65 -13.80
CA PHE A 52 -11.37 -3.62 -14.81
C PHE A 52 -10.06 -2.88 -14.55
N ILE A 53 -9.45 -2.41 -15.63
CA ILE A 53 -8.20 -1.68 -15.59
C ILE A 53 -8.52 -0.19 -15.70
N TRP A 54 -8.22 0.55 -14.65
CA TRP A 54 -8.41 1.99 -14.57
C TRP A 54 -7.12 2.73 -14.90
N ARG A 55 -7.08 3.46 -16.01
CA ARG A 55 -5.94 4.30 -16.40
C ARG A 55 -6.12 5.70 -15.83
N ILE A 56 -5.17 6.14 -15.02
CA ILE A 56 -5.16 7.48 -14.41
C ILE A 56 -4.71 8.51 -15.45
N THR A 57 -5.41 9.63 -15.57
CA THR A 57 -5.13 10.64 -16.60
C THR A 57 -4.50 11.94 -16.08
N ASP A 58 -4.37 12.08 -14.76
CA ASP A 58 -3.89 13.29 -14.11
C ASP A 58 -3.01 12.96 -12.89
N PHE A 59 -2.48 13.99 -12.23
CA PHE A 59 -1.69 13.87 -10.99
C PHE A 59 -0.33 13.17 -11.13
N GLU A 60 0.28 12.84 -9.99
CA GLU A 60 1.60 12.17 -9.91
C GLU A 60 1.60 10.79 -10.57
N ASP A 61 0.43 10.16 -10.67
CA ASP A 61 0.22 8.82 -11.24
C ASP A 61 -0.31 8.83 -12.67
N LYS A 62 -0.26 9.97 -13.37
CA LYS A 62 -0.69 10.07 -14.76
C LYS A 62 -0.04 8.98 -15.62
N GLY A 63 -0.89 8.25 -16.34
CA GLY A 63 -0.47 7.15 -17.21
C GLY A 63 -0.25 5.82 -16.48
N LYS A 64 -0.40 5.74 -15.15
CA LYS A 64 -0.39 4.47 -14.40
C LYS A 64 -1.78 3.83 -14.40
N CYS A 65 -1.82 2.53 -14.06
CA CYS A 65 -3.04 1.74 -14.02
C CYS A 65 -3.31 1.15 -12.67
N TRP A 66 -4.59 1.07 -12.31
CA TRP A 66 -5.07 0.21 -11.25
C TRP A 66 -5.86 -0.95 -11.83
N GLU A 67 -5.68 -2.12 -11.24
CA GLU A 67 -6.52 -3.30 -11.49
C GLU A 67 -7.53 -3.37 -10.36
N VAL A 68 -8.82 -3.31 -10.69
CA VAL A 68 -9.88 -3.04 -9.72
C VAL A 68 -10.98 -4.09 -9.87
N PRO A 69 -11.41 -4.77 -8.80
CA PRO A 69 -12.56 -5.66 -8.85
C PRO A 69 -13.80 -4.96 -9.42
N ALA A 70 -14.53 -5.63 -10.31
CA ALA A 70 -15.69 -5.03 -10.98
C ALA A 70 -16.75 -4.49 -10.02
N GLU A 71 -16.97 -5.12 -8.87
CA GLU A 71 -17.92 -4.63 -7.87
C GLU A 71 -17.50 -3.31 -7.19
N GLU A 72 -16.22 -2.94 -7.25
CA GLU A 72 -15.72 -1.66 -6.72
C GLU A 72 -16.01 -0.47 -7.65
N ILE A 73 -16.64 -0.71 -8.81
CA ILE A 73 -17.12 0.34 -9.71
C ILE A 73 -18.06 1.34 -9.02
N LEU A 74 -18.67 0.97 -7.89
CA LEU A 74 -19.51 1.84 -7.05
C LEU A 74 -18.71 2.99 -6.42
N ALA A 75 -17.39 2.86 -6.29
CA ALA A 75 -16.48 3.90 -5.84
C ALA A 75 -16.07 4.86 -6.97
N TYR A 76 -16.75 4.80 -8.13
CA TYR A 76 -16.46 5.63 -9.29
C TYR A 76 -17.69 6.43 -9.73
N GLN A 77 -17.42 7.48 -10.50
CA GLN A 77 -18.39 8.31 -11.20
C GLN A 77 -17.98 8.40 -12.67
N PHE A 78 -18.95 8.38 -13.58
CA PHE A 78 -18.71 8.40 -15.04
C PHE A 78 -19.37 9.60 -15.69
N GLU A 79 -18.79 10.07 -16.80
CA GLU A 79 -19.38 11.17 -17.58
C GLU A 79 -20.80 10.80 -18.02
N LYS A 80 -21.72 11.77 -18.02
CA LYS A 80 -23.08 11.53 -18.52
C LYS A 80 -23.03 11.05 -19.98
N ASN A 81 -23.90 10.09 -20.31
CA ASN A 81 -23.96 9.44 -21.62
C ASN A 81 -22.76 8.52 -21.91
N SER A 82 -22.07 8.04 -20.87
CA SER A 82 -21.09 6.97 -21.00
C SER A 82 -21.71 5.73 -21.67
N LYS A 83 -20.88 4.94 -22.35
CA LYS A 83 -21.32 3.69 -22.97
C LYS A 83 -21.80 2.73 -21.89
N LYS A 84 -22.81 1.91 -22.21
CA LYS A 84 -23.41 0.97 -21.26
C LYS A 84 -23.34 -0.45 -21.81
N LEU A 85 -22.96 -1.39 -20.95
CA LEU A 85 -23.09 -2.82 -21.24
C LEU A 85 -24.57 -3.19 -21.41
N THR A 86 -24.81 -4.31 -22.10
CA THR A 86 -26.14 -4.92 -22.13
C THR A 86 -26.47 -5.55 -20.77
N GLN A 87 -27.77 -5.75 -20.51
CA GLN A 87 -28.25 -6.43 -19.29
C GLN A 87 -27.59 -7.81 -19.11
N SER A 88 -27.56 -8.62 -20.16
CA SER A 88 -26.96 -9.96 -20.12
C SER A 88 -25.48 -9.94 -19.75
N LYS A 89 -24.70 -8.97 -20.27
CA LYS A 89 -23.28 -8.85 -19.90
C LYS A 89 -23.07 -8.40 -18.47
N MET A 90 -23.94 -7.55 -17.94
CA MET A 90 -23.85 -7.26 -16.51
C MET A 90 -24.13 -8.47 -15.63
N GLU A 91 -25.18 -9.25 -15.95
CA GLU A 91 -25.55 -10.43 -15.15
C GLU A 91 -24.43 -11.47 -15.14
N GLU A 92 -23.68 -11.59 -16.23
CA GLU A 92 -22.47 -12.40 -16.31
C GLU A 92 -21.38 -11.89 -15.35
N ILE A 93 -21.07 -10.60 -15.38
CA ILE A 93 -20.09 -9.97 -14.48
C ILE A 93 -20.52 -10.12 -13.02
N GLU A 94 -21.78 -9.84 -12.71
CA GLU A 94 -22.32 -9.94 -11.35
C GLU A 94 -22.22 -11.39 -10.82
N SER A 95 -22.60 -12.37 -11.64
CA SER A 95 -22.48 -13.79 -11.31
C SER A 95 -21.02 -14.17 -11.04
N LYS A 96 -20.09 -13.70 -11.87
CA LYS A 96 -18.65 -13.93 -11.69
C LYS A 96 -18.11 -13.28 -10.42
N CYS A 97 -18.51 -12.04 -10.11
CA CYS A 97 -18.13 -11.36 -8.87
C CYS A 97 -18.67 -12.09 -7.63
N LYS A 98 -19.88 -12.66 -7.71
CA LYS A 98 -20.45 -13.47 -6.63
C LYS A 98 -19.64 -14.75 -6.41
N LEU A 99 -19.24 -15.44 -7.48
CA LEU A 99 -18.35 -16.61 -7.39
C LEU A 99 -16.99 -16.26 -6.76
N LEU A 100 -16.45 -15.08 -7.07
CA LEU A 100 -15.17 -14.59 -6.54
C LEU A 100 -15.28 -13.85 -5.20
N SER A 101 -16.47 -13.82 -4.57
CA SER A 101 -16.71 -13.09 -3.33
C SER A 101 -16.33 -13.84 -2.06
N GLU A 102 -15.93 -15.11 -2.19
CA GLU A 102 -15.59 -15.96 -1.05
C GLU A 102 -14.44 -15.35 -0.24
N LYS A 103 -14.64 -15.26 1.08
CA LYS A 103 -13.62 -14.75 1.99
C LYS A 103 -12.56 -15.81 2.29
N LEU A 104 -11.33 -15.34 2.47
CA LEU A 104 -10.27 -16.06 3.13
C LEU A 104 -9.98 -15.35 4.44
N VAL A 105 -10.04 -16.10 5.53
CA VAL A 105 -9.77 -15.60 6.88
C VAL A 105 -8.56 -16.35 7.43
N ILE A 106 -7.52 -15.61 7.77
CA ILE A 106 -6.30 -16.12 8.41
C ILE A 106 -6.04 -15.20 9.61
N TYR A 107 -6.26 -15.74 10.80
CA TYR A 107 -5.94 -15.03 12.03
C TYR A 107 -4.48 -15.21 12.40
N CYS A 108 -3.89 -14.16 12.96
CA CYS A 108 -2.55 -14.19 13.52
C CYS A 108 -2.43 -15.30 14.58
N SER A 109 -1.59 -16.29 14.31
CA SER A 109 -1.22 -17.33 15.28
C SER A 109 -0.04 -16.87 16.14
N GLU A 110 -0.19 -16.89 17.47
CA GLU A 110 0.90 -16.55 18.40
C GLU A 110 2.09 -17.53 18.30
N SER A 111 1.85 -18.80 17.94
CA SER A 111 2.94 -19.76 17.76
C SER A 111 3.76 -19.48 16.50
N GLU A 112 3.10 -19.16 15.40
CA GLU A 112 3.77 -18.77 14.15
C GLU A 112 4.46 -17.41 14.30
N TYR A 113 3.83 -16.47 15.00
CA TYR A 113 4.43 -15.17 15.30
C TYR A 113 5.77 -15.33 16.02
N LYS A 114 5.83 -16.16 17.08
CA LYS A 114 7.08 -16.43 17.83
C LYS A 114 8.16 -17.08 16.96
N LYS A 115 7.79 -18.02 16.08
CA LYS A 115 8.73 -18.64 15.13
C LYS A 115 9.27 -17.59 14.16
N THR A 116 8.40 -16.77 13.59
CA THR A 116 8.77 -15.70 12.66
C THR A 116 9.69 -14.68 13.31
N LEU A 117 9.41 -14.27 14.56
CA LEU A 117 10.30 -13.35 15.30
C LEU A 117 11.71 -13.92 15.48
N LYS A 118 11.84 -15.22 15.77
CA LYS A 118 13.14 -15.87 15.88
C LYS A 118 13.90 -15.80 14.55
N LEU A 119 13.23 -16.07 13.44
CA LEU A 119 13.83 -15.99 12.09
C LEU A 119 14.25 -14.55 11.73
N ILE A 120 13.45 -13.55 12.11
CA ILE A 120 13.80 -12.14 11.92
C ILE A 120 15.05 -11.79 12.73
N GLU A 121 15.14 -12.22 13.99
CA GLU A 121 16.31 -11.93 14.83
C GLU A 121 17.59 -12.62 14.31
N GLU A 122 17.48 -13.86 13.82
CA GLU A 122 18.58 -14.55 13.15
C GLU A 122 19.02 -13.80 11.87
N GLU A 123 18.07 -13.31 11.07
CA GLU A 123 18.38 -12.55 9.87
C GLU A 123 18.94 -11.16 10.19
N LYS A 124 18.52 -10.51 11.28
CA LYS A 124 19.10 -9.26 11.78
C LYS A 124 20.58 -9.39 12.11
N TYR A 125 21.00 -10.51 12.71
CA TYR A 125 22.43 -10.74 12.95
C TYR A 125 23.22 -10.74 11.63
N LYS A 126 22.68 -11.37 10.58
CA LYS A 126 23.29 -11.35 9.24
C LYS A 126 23.27 -9.96 8.61
N ALA A 127 22.15 -9.25 8.70
CA ALA A 127 22.01 -7.89 8.22
C ALA A 127 23.02 -6.96 8.90
N LYS A 128 23.16 -7.03 10.22
CA LYS A 128 24.11 -6.23 11.00
C LYS A 128 25.55 -6.49 10.58
N ASN A 129 25.94 -7.76 10.44
CA ASN A 129 27.26 -8.11 9.93
C ASN A 129 27.47 -7.58 8.51
N TRP A 130 26.45 -7.66 7.66
CA TRP A 130 26.51 -7.08 6.32
C TRP A 130 26.69 -5.55 6.36
N PHE A 131 25.92 -4.84 7.19
CA PHE A 131 26.04 -3.39 7.36
C PHE A 131 27.45 -2.98 7.78
N ILE A 132 28.02 -3.63 8.81
CA ILE A 132 29.37 -3.32 9.30
C ILE A 132 30.44 -3.48 8.20
N ASN A 133 30.29 -4.48 7.33
CA ASN A 133 31.33 -4.84 6.37
C ASN A 133 31.14 -4.24 4.98
N LYS A 134 29.90 -3.87 4.59
CA LYS A 134 29.56 -3.55 3.20
C LYS A 134 28.67 -2.33 3.01
N SER A 135 28.03 -1.81 4.05
CA SER A 135 27.08 -0.69 3.91
C SER A 135 27.79 0.62 3.61
N GLN A 136 27.27 1.34 2.63
CA GLN A 136 27.65 2.73 2.36
C GLN A 136 27.15 3.66 3.47
N PHE A 137 25.96 3.39 4.03
CA PHE A 137 25.41 4.19 5.13
C PHE A 137 26.31 4.17 6.36
N VAL A 138 26.87 3.01 6.72
CA VAL A 138 27.80 2.89 7.86
C VAL A 138 29.17 3.48 7.53
N SER A 139 29.74 3.14 6.37
CA SER A 139 31.11 3.52 6.03
C SER A 139 31.28 4.99 5.62
N LEU A 140 30.26 5.60 4.99
CA LEU A 140 30.32 6.95 4.43
C LEU A 140 29.36 7.94 5.10
N GLY A 141 28.27 7.45 5.71
CA GLY A 141 27.18 8.27 6.26
C GLY A 141 27.22 8.48 7.78
N GLU A 142 28.33 8.13 8.45
CA GLU A 142 28.50 8.18 9.92
C GLU A 142 27.44 7.42 10.72
N SER A 143 26.57 6.61 10.09
CA SER A 143 25.39 5.98 10.70
C SER A 143 24.40 6.95 11.36
N GLN A 144 24.48 8.25 11.06
CA GLN A 144 23.55 9.24 11.62
C GLN A 144 22.31 9.37 10.73
N LEU A 145 21.17 8.95 11.27
CA LEU A 145 19.87 9.15 10.63
C LEU A 145 19.23 10.44 11.15
N ASP A 146 19.09 11.44 10.28
CA ASP A 146 18.22 12.59 10.55
C ASP A 146 16.76 12.18 10.31
N ILE A 147 16.06 11.84 11.40
CA ILE A 147 14.65 11.44 11.36
C ILE A 147 13.72 12.55 10.86
N LYS A 148 14.18 13.82 10.86
CA LYS A 148 13.41 14.98 10.37
C LYS A 148 13.66 15.26 8.89
N SER A 149 14.52 14.49 8.23
CA SER A 149 14.77 14.65 6.80
C SER A 149 13.48 14.57 5.99
N ASN A 150 13.41 15.37 4.93
CA ASN A 150 12.33 15.33 3.96
C ASN A 150 12.68 14.49 2.72
N VAL A 151 13.89 13.96 2.65
CA VAL A 151 14.36 13.08 1.59
C VAL A 151 14.99 11.83 2.20
N GLY A 152 14.77 10.68 1.57
CA GLY A 152 15.46 9.46 1.97
C GLY A 152 16.96 9.51 1.62
N LEU A 153 17.69 8.51 2.10
CA LEU A 153 19.15 8.50 2.08
C LEU A 153 19.65 7.67 0.91
N GLN A 154 20.38 8.31 -0.01
CA GLN A 154 20.94 7.64 -1.19
C GLN A 154 21.80 6.41 -0.84
N PHE A 155 22.56 6.49 0.27
CA PHE A 155 23.34 5.35 0.76
C PHE A 155 22.44 4.18 1.19
N LEU A 156 21.33 4.44 1.87
CA LEU A 156 20.38 3.40 2.25
C LEU A 156 19.63 2.82 1.04
N TYR A 157 19.38 3.60 -0.01
CA TYR A 157 18.81 3.08 -1.26
C TYR A 157 19.73 2.04 -1.90
N ASN A 158 21.01 2.37 -2.00
CA ASN A 158 22.01 1.48 -2.57
C ASN A 158 22.19 0.24 -1.70
N ASP A 159 22.21 0.43 -0.38
CA ASP A 159 22.35 -0.66 0.58
C ASP A 159 21.17 -1.62 0.54
N LEU A 160 19.93 -1.11 0.44
CA LEU A 160 18.74 -1.93 0.31
C LEU A 160 18.78 -2.78 -0.96
N ILE A 161 19.13 -2.17 -2.10
CA ILE A 161 19.25 -2.89 -3.38
C ILE A 161 20.28 -4.01 -3.26
N SER A 162 21.47 -3.70 -2.75
CA SER A 162 22.56 -4.68 -2.61
C SER A 162 22.20 -5.81 -1.65
N TYR A 163 21.60 -5.50 -0.50
CA TYR A 163 21.22 -6.50 0.49
C TYR A 163 20.08 -7.40 -0.01
N MET A 164 19.04 -6.83 -0.65
CA MET A 164 17.93 -7.62 -1.20
C MET A 164 18.37 -8.51 -2.36
N ASP A 165 19.36 -8.09 -3.15
CA ASP A 165 19.97 -8.91 -4.21
C ASP A 165 20.68 -10.13 -3.62
N ILE A 166 21.51 -9.93 -2.59
CA ILE A 166 22.20 -11.02 -1.87
C ILE A 166 21.20 -12.02 -1.26
N CYS A 167 20.08 -11.54 -0.73
CA CYS A 167 19.01 -12.39 -0.22
C CYS A 167 18.19 -13.09 -1.34
N GLY A 168 18.39 -12.69 -2.61
CA GLY A 168 17.71 -13.24 -3.78
C GLY A 168 16.24 -12.82 -3.90
N VAL A 169 15.91 -11.61 -3.42
CA VAL A 169 14.54 -11.07 -3.33
C VAL A 169 14.41 -9.63 -3.84
N LEU A 170 15.40 -9.13 -4.58
CA LEU A 170 15.36 -7.78 -5.17
C LEU A 170 14.18 -7.56 -6.13
N ASP A 171 13.79 -8.60 -6.87
CA ASP A 171 12.62 -8.59 -7.75
C ASP A 171 11.31 -8.33 -6.97
N LEU A 172 11.16 -8.96 -5.80
CA LEU A 172 10.06 -8.75 -4.86
C LEU A 172 10.08 -7.35 -4.25
N GLU A 173 11.24 -6.86 -3.81
CA GLU A 173 11.36 -5.49 -3.28
C GLU A 173 10.91 -4.47 -4.32
N THR A 174 11.46 -4.58 -5.54
CA THR A 174 11.13 -3.69 -6.65
C THR A 174 9.62 -3.70 -6.94
N LYS A 175 9.01 -4.87 -7.08
CA LYS A 175 7.58 -4.98 -7.38
C LYS A 175 6.70 -4.50 -6.21
N THR A 176 7.08 -4.83 -4.98
CA THR A 176 6.31 -4.47 -3.78
C THR A 176 6.33 -2.96 -3.55
N ALA A 177 7.50 -2.32 -3.58
CA ALA A 177 7.62 -0.87 -3.40
C ALA A 177 6.81 -0.09 -4.45
N ASN A 178 6.90 -0.49 -5.72
CA ASN A 178 6.14 0.13 -6.81
C ASN A 178 4.63 -0.04 -6.67
N GLN A 179 4.17 -1.24 -6.33
CA GLN A 179 2.74 -1.50 -6.16
C GLN A 179 2.20 -0.76 -4.94
N TYR A 180 2.93 -0.75 -3.84
CA TYR A 180 2.51 -0.12 -2.60
C TYR A 180 2.40 1.40 -2.77
N LEU A 181 3.39 2.04 -3.43
CA LEU A 181 3.34 3.47 -3.74
C LEU A 181 2.19 3.84 -4.69
N LEU A 182 1.90 2.99 -5.67
CA LEU A 182 0.86 3.28 -6.66
C LEU A 182 -0.55 3.15 -6.06
N ASN A 183 -0.86 1.97 -5.52
CA ASN A 183 -2.09 1.68 -4.80
C ASN A 183 -1.98 0.26 -4.22
N PRO A 184 -1.91 0.10 -2.88
CA PRO A 184 -1.78 -1.22 -2.26
C PRO A 184 -3.02 -2.10 -2.41
N CYS A 185 -4.17 -1.52 -2.79
CA CYS A 185 -5.41 -2.24 -3.09
C CYS A 185 -5.56 -2.59 -4.58
N SER A 186 -4.69 -2.06 -5.45
CA SER A 186 -4.74 -2.40 -6.88
C SER A 186 -4.18 -3.79 -7.14
N GLY A 187 -4.92 -4.58 -7.92
CA GLY A 187 -4.57 -5.94 -8.29
C GLY A 187 -4.39 -6.85 -7.08
N GLU A 188 -3.62 -7.92 -7.26
CA GLU A 188 -3.55 -9.01 -6.29
C GLU A 188 -2.19 -9.10 -5.59
N TRP A 189 -1.19 -8.30 -5.98
CA TRP A 189 0.19 -8.49 -5.53
C TRP A 189 0.40 -8.28 -4.02
N ILE A 190 -0.10 -7.18 -3.46
CA ILE A 190 0.00 -6.89 -2.02
C ILE A 190 -0.92 -7.80 -1.21
N LYS A 191 -2.07 -8.21 -1.76
CA LYS A 191 -2.93 -9.23 -1.15
C LYS A 191 -2.16 -10.53 -0.91
N GLY A 192 -1.37 -10.98 -1.89
CA GLY A 192 -0.52 -12.16 -1.77
C GLY A 192 0.56 -12.00 -0.70
N LEU A 193 1.13 -10.80 -0.55
CA LEU A 193 2.09 -10.48 0.51
C LEU A 193 1.43 -10.56 1.89
N ARG A 194 0.24 -9.98 2.03
CA ARG A 194 -0.53 -9.96 3.28
C ARG A 194 -1.01 -11.34 3.70
N ILE A 195 -1.39 -12.20 2.76
CA ILE A 195 -1.69 -13.62 3.04
C ILE A 195 -0.48 -14.30 3.67
N VAL A 196 0.71 -14.15 3.07
CA VAL A 196 1.93 -14.76 3.62
C VAL A 196 2.31 -14.16 4.97
N MET A 197 2.17 -12.85 5.16
CA MET A 197 2.38 -12.21 6.47
C MET A 197 1.40 -12.73 7.54
N ALA A 198 0.14 -12.99 7.17
CA ALA A 198 -0.84 -13.56 8.08
C ALA A 198 -0.51 -15.02 8.45
N GLU A 199 -0.09 -15.83 7.48
CA GLU A 199 0.41 -17.19 7.73
C GLU A 199 1.65 -17.20 8.65
N MET A 200 2.48 -16.15 8.59
CA MET A 200 3.64 -15.94 9.47
C MET A 200 3.25 -15.39 10.86
N GLY A 201 1.96 -15.15 11.13
CA GLY A 201 1.49 -14.57 12.39
C GLY A 201 1.85 -13.09 12.57
N LEU A 202 2.13 -12.35 11.49
CA LEU A 202 2.53 -10.94 11.58
C LEU A 202 1.32 -9.98 11.58
N ILE A 203 0.26 -10.32 10.85
CA ILE A 203 -0.98 -9.55 10.70
C ILE A 203 -2.19 -10.51 10.62
N ASP A 204 -3.41 -9.97 10.58
CA ASP A 204 -4.60 -10.73 10.21
C ASP A 204 -4.90 -10.55 8.70
N PHE A 205 -5.61 -11.51 8.13
CA PHE A 205 -6.17 -11.41 6.78
C PHE A 205 -7.65 -11.79 6.83
N ASN A 206 -8.55 -10.89 6.42
CA ASN A 206 -9.99 -11.11 6.39
C ASN A 206 -10.60 -10.40 5.17
N GLU A 207 -10.26 -10.90 4.00
CA GLU A 207 -10.64 -10.30 2.71
C GLU A 207 -11.09 -11.38 1.73
N LYS A 208 -11.55 -10.98 0.55
CA LYS A 208 -11.86 -11.91 -0.53
C LYS A 208 -10.60 -12.69 -0.95
N ARG A 209 -10.79 -13.95 -1.33
CA ARG A 209 -9.73 -14.78 -1.90
C ARG A 209 -9.09 -14.09 -3.12
N PRO A 210 -7.81 -14.39 -3.41
CA PRO A 210 -7.19 -13.94 -4.64
C PRO A 210 -8.01 -14.31 -5.87
N ARG A 211 -8.15 -13.35 -6.79
CA ARG A 211 -8.88 -13.55 -8.05
C ARG A 211 -8.04 -14.20 -9.13
N THR A 212 -6.71 -14.06 -9.05
CA THR A 212 -5.78 -14.63 -10.03
C THR A 212 -5.05 -15.86 -9.47
N ASN A 213 -4.86 -16.86 -10.33
CA ASN A 213 -4.23 -18.14 -9.96
C ASN A 213 -2.70 -18.08 -9.93
N ASP A 214 -2.10 -16.98 -10.38
CA ASP A 214 -0.66 -16.79 -10.54
C ASP A 214 -0.02 -15.97 -9.41
N ILE A 215 -0.82 -15.45 -8.48
CA ILE A 215 -0.38 -14.63 -7.34
C ILE A 215 0.75 -15.28 -6.50
N PHE A 216 0.79 -16.61 -6.44
CA PHE A 216 1.79 -17.42 -5.75
C PHE A 216 2.73 -18.20 -6.68
N LYS A 217 2.82 -17.82 -7.96
CA LYS A 217 3.74 -18.42 -8.94
C LYS A 217 4.95 -17.51 -9.19
N GLY A 218 6.04 -18.10 -9.70
CA GLY A 218 7.27 -17.37 -10.05
C GLY A 218 7.80 -16.52 -8.89
N ILE A 219 8.02 -15.23 -9.14
CA ILE A 219 8.48 -14.27 -8.13
C ILE A 219 7.50 -14.12 -6.96
N GLY A 220 6.22 -14.47 -7.14
CA GLY A 220 5.19 -14.37 -6.11
C GLY A 220 5.10 -15.58 -5.18
N CYS A 221 5.94 -16.61 -5.35
CA CYS A 221 5.81 -17.83 -4.54
C CYS A 221 5.97 -17.57 -3.04
N LYS A 222 5.25 -18.36 -2.23
CA LYS A 222 5.15 -18.12 -0.78
C LYS A 222 6.51 -18.16 -0.10
N ASP A 223 7.40 -19.07 -0.48
CA ASP A 223 8.71 -19.20 0.14
C ASP A 223 9.62 -18.00 -0.15
N LYS A 224 9.60 -17.48 -1.39
CA LYS A 224 10.30 -16.22 -1.70
C LYS A 224 9.70 -15.05 -0.93
N ARG A 225 8.36 -14.95 -0.83
CA ARG A 225 7.71 -13.89 -0.04
C ARG A 225 8.07 -13.96 1.44
N ARG A 226 8.12 -15.15 2.05
CA ARG A 226 8.56 -15.34 3.44
C ARG A 226 9.99 -14.83 3.64
N ARG A 227 10.91 -15.23 2.75
CA ARG A 227 12.28 -14.73 2.77
C ARG A 227 12.34 -13.21 2.65
N TYR A 228 11.60 -12.65 1.69
CA TYR A 228 11.51 -11.20 1.48
C TYR A 228 11.03 -10.48 2.74
N ILE A 229 9.94 -10.94 3.36
CA ILE A 229 9.38 -10.32 4.57
C ILE A 229 10.41 -10.33 5.71
N ILE A 230 11.08 -11.47 5.93
CA ILE A 230 12.10 -11.60 6.98
C ILE A 230 13.28 -10.68 6.71
N SER A 231 13.86 -10.74 5.50
CA SER A 231 15.01 -9.91 5.12
C SER A 231 14.67 -8.42 5.15
N ARG A 232 13.47 -8.02 4.73
CA ARG A 232 13.03 -6.62 4.74
C ARG A 232 12.89 -6.07 6.15
N LEU A 233 12.21 -6.82 7.03
CA LEU A 233 12.08 -6.46 8.44
C LEU A 233 13.46 -6.41 9.13
N ALA A 234 14.33 -7.38 8.86
CA ALA A 234 15.67 -7.42 9.42
C ALA A 234 16.51 -6.23 8.97
N PHE A 235 16.49 -5.88 7.68
CA PHE A 235 17.21 -4.72 7.15
C PHE A 235 16.74 -3.42 7.81
N VAL A 236 15.43 -3.17 7.85
CA VAL A 236 14.86 -1.93 8.41
C VAL A 236 15.19 -1.80 9.88
N GLN A 237 14.97 -2.86 10.66
CA GLN A 237 15.28 -2.86 12.08
C GLN A 237 16.77 -2.59 12.33
N THR A 238 17.65 -3.21 11.54
CA THR A 238 19.09 -3.10 11.73
C THR A 238 19.59 -1.67 11.53
N PHE A 239 19.18 -0.97 10.47
CA PHE A 239 19.70 0.39 10.25
C PHE A 239 19.17 1.37 11.31
N PHE A 240 17.92 1.25 11.74
CA PHE A 240 17.39 2.07 12.83
C PHE A 240 18.11 1.79 14.16
N GLU A 241 18.41 0.52 14.47
CA GLU A 241 19.17 0.14 15.67
C GLU A 241 20.60 0.71 15.63
N LEU A 242 21.27 0.64 14.48
CA LEU A 242 22.61 1.22 14.29
C LEU A 242 22.60 2.74 14.43
N SER A 243 21.50 3.40 14.09
CA SER A 243 21.28 4.84 14.33
C SER A 243 20.74 5.16 15.73
N GLY A 244 20.67 4.18 16.64
CA GLY A 244 20.31 4.40 18.04
C GLY A 244 18.81 4.47 18.34
N TYR A 245 17.94 4.14 17.38
CA TYR A 245 16.49 4.18 17.57
C TYR A 245 15.94 2.81 18.02
N LYS A 246 14.97 2.84 18.93
CA LYS A 246 14.14 1.68 19.31
C LYS A 246 12.67 1.87 18.93
N GLU A 247 12.28 3.11 18.72
CA GLU A 247 10.96 3.54 18.37
C GLU A 247 11.06 4.83 17.54
N VAL A 248 10.00 5.11 16.79
CA VAL A 248 9.88 6.31 15.95
C VAL A 248 8.55 6.99 16.20
N GLN A 249 8.51 8.30 15.99
CA GLN A 249 7.27 9.05 16.02
C GLN A 249 6.64 9.09 14.62
N LEU A 250 5.38 8.71 14.53
CA LEU A 250 4.62 8.67 13.29
C LEU A 250 3.30 9.43 13.43
N PHE A 251 2.80 9.86 12.28
CA PHE A 251 1.55 10.57 12.11
C PHE A 251 0.69 9.85 11.10
N ARG A 252 -0.61 9.78 11.38
CA ARG A 252 -1.59 9.29 10.42
C ARG A 252 -2.81 10.19 10.48
N GLY A 253 -3.19 10.70 9.31
CA GLY A 253 -4.51 11.29 9.14
C GLY A 253 -5.32 10.55 8.11
N MET A 254 -6.64 10.69 8.23
CA MET A 254 -7.61 10.15 7.29
C MET A 254 -8.88 10.97 7.39
N ALA A 255 -9.57 11.07 6.26
CA ALA A 255 -10.95 11.52 6.19
C ALA A 255 -11.78 10.54 5.36
N THR A 256 -13.04 10.36 5.72
CA THR A 256 -13.96 9.49 4.98
C THR A 256 -15.39 10.04 4.99
N GLU A 257 -16.10 9.81 3.90
CA GLU A 257 -17.55 10.03 3.78
C GLU A 257 -18.35 8.91 4.50
N GLY A 258 -17.68 7.82 4.91
CA GLY A 258 -18.28 6.66 5.59
C GLY A 258 -18.24 6.72 7.13
N ILE A 259 -18.74 5.65 7.76
CA ILE A 259 -18.72 5.51 9.22
C ILE A 259 -17.33 5.12 9.74
N LEU A 260 -17.10 5.40 11.02
CA LEU A 260 -15.94 4.91 11.74
C LEU A 260 -15.90 3.38 11.76
N PHE A 261 -14.72 2.80 11.57
CA PHE A 261 -14.52 1.35 11.58
C PHE A 261 -13.29 0.96 12.37
N GLU A 262 -13.41 -0.13 13.13
CA GLU A 262 -12.24 -0.74 13.76
C GLU A 262 -11.33 -1.35 12.70
N LYS A 263 -10.03 -1.05 12.81
CA LYS A 263 -9.03 -1.62 11.91
C LYS A 263 -8.40 -2.85 12.56
N ALA A 264 -8.54 -4.00 11.89
CA ALA A 264 -7.85 -5.23 12.29
C ALA A 264 -6.33 -5.10 12.12
N ARG A 265 -5.58 -6.08 12.64
CA ARG A 265 -4.12 -6.12 12.47
C ARG A 265 -3.79 -6.24 10.98
N THR A 266 -3.01 -5.32 10.42
CA THR A 266 -2.80 -5.23 8.96
C THR A 266 -1.55 -4.43 8.60
N LEU A 267 -1.30 -4.22 7.31
CA LEU A 267 -0.36 -3.21 6.84
C LEU A 267 -1.03 -1.83 6.81
N LEU A 268 -0.36 -0.83 7.37
CA LEU A 268 -0.87 0.53 7.46
C LEU A 268 0.21 1.51 7.01
N SER A 269 -0.17 2.50 6.20
CA SER A 269 0.68 3.66 5.92
C SER A 269 0.55 4.71 7.01
N ALA A 270 1.67 5.24 7.45
CA ALA A 270 1.79 6.42 8.30
C ALA A 270 2.91 7.31 7.72
N SER A 271 3.18 8.45 8.34
CA SER A 271 4.21 9.38 7.88
C SER A 271 5.09 9.82 9.04
N PHE A 272 6.37 10.07 8.77
CA PHE A 272 7.25 10.78 9.70
C PHE A 272 6.96 12.29 9.75
N ASN A 273 6.14 12.81 8.83
CA ASN A 273 5.83 14.23 8.71
C ASN A 273 4.41 14.55 9.19
N PRO A 274 4.24 15.41 10.22
CA PRO A 274 2.92 15.79 10.73
C PRO A 274 2.04 16.49 9.68
N GLU A 275 2.64 17.24 8.74
CA GLU A 275 1.88 17.95 7.71
C GLU A 275 1.23 16.98 6.72
N VAL A 276 1.84 15.81 6.47
CA VAL A 276 1.25 14.75 5.64
C VAL A 276 0.02 14.18 6.33
N GLY A 277 0.14 13.83 7.62
CA GLY A 277 -1.03 13.42 8.41
C GLY A 277 -2.13 14.47 8.37
N LYS A 278 -1.79 15.75 8.59
CA LYS A 278 -2.76 16.85 8.54
C LYS A 278 -3.44 16.97 7.17
N ALA A 279 -2.68 16.87 6.07
CA ALA A 279 -3.24 16.94 4.73
C ALA A 279 -4.25 15.81 4.45
N PHE A 280 -3.98 14.59 4.91
CA PHE A 280 -4.91 13.46 4.76
C PHE A 280 -6.12 13.51 5.71
N SER A 281 -5.99 14.21 6.84
CA SER A 281 -7.09 14.33 7.82
C SER A 281 -8.22 15.26 7.37
N ASN A 282 -7.96 16.23 6.49
CA ASN A 282 -8.95 17.20 6.02
C ASN A 282 -9.84 17.75 7.15
N ILE A 283 -9.21 18.28 8.22
CA ILE A 283 -9.88 18.72 9.47
C ILE A 283 -10.84 19.92 9.24
N ASP A 284 -10.65 20.68 8.15
CA ASP A 284 -11.51 21.80 7.83
C ASP A 284 -12.95 21.33 7.52
N ARG A 285 -13.94 22.16 7.84
CA ARG A 285 -15.36 21.82 7.68
C ARG A 285 -15.67 21.45 6.22
N ASN A 286 -16.12 20.22 6.02
CA ASN A 286 -16.58 19.70 4.73
C ASN A 286 -17.83 18.83 4.95
N GLU A 287 -18.95 19.23 4.35
CA GLU A 287 -20.25 18.58 4.54
C GLU A 287 -20.33 17.15 3.99
N GLN A 288 -19.38 16.74 3.14
CA GLN A 288 -19.30 15.38 2.62
C GLN A 288 -18.56 14.42 3.55
N ILE A 289 -17.75 14.94 4.48
CA ILE A 289 -16.91 14.13 5.36
C ILE A 289 -17.68 13.81 6.64
N ALA A 290 -17.97 12.53 6.84
CA ALA A 290 -18.64 12.04 8.03
C ALA A 290 -17.66 11.85 9.19
N PHE A 291 -16.41 11.48 8.91
CA PHE A 291 -15.39 11.23 9.91
C PHE A 291 -14.00 11.64 9.45
N SER A 292 -13.23 12.29 10.34
CA SER A 292 -11.83 12.61 10.12
C SER A 292 -11.02 12.52 11.41
N TYR A 293 -9.74 12.15 11.27
CA TYR A 293 -8.80 12.10 12.39
C TYR A 293 -7.38 12.47 11.98
N LEU A 294 -6.61 12.96 12.96
CA LEU A 294 -5.16 13.07 12.93
C LEU A 294 -4.61 12.50 14.23
N ILE A 295 -3.80 11.45 14.13
CA ILE A 295 -3.19 10.80 15.29
C ILE A 295 -1.68 10.91 15.17
N LYS A 296 -1.06 11.20 16.31
CA LYS A 296 0.37 11.11 16.56
C LYS A 296 0.61 9.93 17.50
N PHE A 297 1.56 9.08 17.18
CA PHE A 297 1.90 7.93 18.02
C PHE A 297 3.39 7.62 17.94
N THR A 298 3.91 7.00 18.99
CA THR A 298 5.26 6.41 19.01
C THR A 298 5.13 4.94 18.68
N TYR A 299 5.95 4.43 17.77
CA TYR A 299 5.83 3.08 17.23
C TYR A 299 7.16 2.32 17.28
N PRO A 300 7.19 1.08 17.79
CA PRO A 300 8.42 0.27 17.85
C PRO A 300 8.99 -0.04 16.46
N ILE A 301 10.31 0.09 16.29
CA ILE A 301 10.96 -0.17 14.98
C ILE A 301 10.80 -1.61 14.51
N LYS A 302 10.59 -2.55 15.44
CA LYS A 302 10.34 -3.98 15.14
C LYS A 302 9.07 -4.23 14.30
N TYR A 303 8.22 -3.22 14.17
CA TYR A 303 7.00 -3.26 13.37
C TYR A 303 7.05 -2.34 12.14
N LEU A 304 8.20 -1.72 11.83
CA LEU A 304 8.38 -1.01 10.56
C LEU A 304 8.72 -2.01 9.47
N PHE A 305 7.97 -1.97 8.38
CA PHE A 305 8.16 -2.85 7.23
C PHE A 305 8.92 -2.17 6.09
N MET A 306 8.57 -0.92 5.75
CA MET A 306 9.24 -0.12 4.73
C MET A 306 9.17 1.35 5.14
N THR A 307 10.21 2.13 4.88
CA THR A 307 10.18 3.59 5.09
C THR A 307 10.75 4.34 3.90
N PHE A 308 10.45 5.63 3.81
CA PHE A 308 11.02 6.50 2.79
C PHE A 308 12.55 6.65 2.91
N PHE A 309 13.15 6.37 4.07
CA PHE A 309 14.61 6.53 4.23
C PHE A 309 15.41 5.58 3.32
N GLU A 310 14.96 4.34 3.19
CA GLU A 310 15.66 3.30 2.42
C GLU A 310 14.90 2.88 1.15
N THR A 311 13.61 3.20 1.04
CA THR A 311 12.79 2.87 -0.13
C THR A 311 12.83 4.01 -1.15
N LYS A 312 13.75 3.94 -2.12
CA LYS A 312 13.90 4.99 -3.14
C LYS A 312 12.58 5.41 -3.79
N VAL A 313 11.74 4.43 -4.15
CA VAL A 313 10.46 4.65 -4.83
C VAL A 313 9.56 5.62 -4.05
N PHE A 314 9.54 5.56 -2.72
CA PHE A 314 8.74 6.45 -1.85
C PHE A 314 9.20 7.92 -1.85
N ASN A 315 10.25 8.26 -2.59
CA ASN A 315 10.76 9.61 -2.76
C ASN A 315 10.62 10.13 -4.20
N GLU A 316 10.11 9.32 -5.13
CA GLU A 316 10.08 9.67 -6.56
C GLU A 316 8.85 10.49 -6.93
N ARG A 317 7.65 10.00 -6.59
CA ARG A 317 6.37 10.61 -6.99
C ARG A 317 5.74 11.45 -5.89
N TYR A 318 5.81 10.95 -4.67
CA TYR A 318 5.17 11.54 -3.49
C TYR A 318 6.24 11.89 -2.46
N GLN A 319 6.09 13.04 -1.80
CA GLN A 319 6.97 13.49 -0.72
C GLN A 319 6.24 13.35 0.62
N GLU A 320 5.78 12.13 0.90
CA GLU A 320 4.94 11.82 2.05
C GLU A 320 5.71 11.37 3.29
N GLN A 321 7.04 11.19 3.18
CA GLN A 321 7.86 10.57 4.22
C GLN A 321 7.21 9.29 4.77
N GLU A 322 6.75 8.43 3.85
CA GLU A 322 5.90 7.29 4.16
C GLU A 322 6.63 6.25 5.03
N ALA A 323 5.89 5.67 5.97
CA ALA A 323 6.24 4.50 6.75
C ALA A 323 5.12 3.46 6.62
N VAL A 324 5.45 2.28 6.11
CA VAL A 324 4.57 1.11 6.10
C VAL A 324 4.84 0.31 7.36
N ILE A 325 3.81 0.13 8.17
CA ILE A 325 3.90 -0.53 9.47
C ILE A 325 3.07 -1.80 9.52
N LEU A 326 3.58 -2.79 10.27
CA LEU A 326 2.80 -3.92 10.76
C LEU A 326 1.92 -3.41 11.90
N TYR A 327 0.70 -2.98 11.59
CA TYR A 327 -0.25 -2.49 12.57
C TYR A 327 -0.79 -3.65 13.41
N ARG A 328 -0.40 -3.72 14.69
CA ARG A 328 -0.75 -4.83 15.59
C ARG A 328 -1.55 -4.41 16.82
N ASP A 329 -1.38 -3.17 17.25
CA ASP A 329 -2.06 -2.62 18.42
C ASP A 329 -3.47 -2.18 18.03
N LYS A 330 -4.46 -2.42 18.88
CA LYS A 330 -5.81 -1.87 18.69
C LYS A 330 -5.79 -0.40 19.08
N LEU A 331 -5.26 0.47 18.23
CA LEU A 331 -5.68 1.86 18.25
C LEU A 331 -7.11 1.89 17.70
N THR A 332 -8.06 2.31 18.52
CA THR A 332 -9.38 2.67 17.99
C THR A 332 -9.16 3.96 17.20
N PHE A 333 -9.29 3.85 15.88
CA PHE A 333 -9.31 5.01 15.00
C PHE A 333 -10.63 5.74 15.14
#